data_AF-G5LXJ5-F1
#
_entry.id   AF-G5LXJ5-F1
#
_cell.length_a   1.000
_cell.length_b   1.000
_cell.length_c   1.000
_cell.angle_alpha   90.00
_cell.angle_beta   90.00
_cell.angle_gamma   90.00
#
_symmetry.space_group_name_H-M   'P 1'
#
loop_
_entity.id
_entity.type
_entity.pdbx_description
1 polymer ?
#
loop_
_entity_poly.entity_id
_entity_poly.type
_entity_poly.pdbx_seq_one_letter_code
_entity_poly.pdbx_strand_id
1 'polypeptide(L)' 'MNPPGVNATIHQHIGLGEGEVDFDALFQALREMDFANRTFKVGGEAIITTSLFGYPEKMSVQAVETRERIERELLGR' A
#
# COMPACT_ATOMS: atom_id res chain seq x y z
N MET A 1 0.00 -15.00 -14.44
CA MET A 1 1.05 -15.55 -15.32
C MET A 1 0.68 -15.17 -16.75
N ASN A 2 1.62 -14.64 -17.53
CA ASN A 2 1.33 -14.27 -18.92
C ASN A 2 1.15 -15.53 -19.77
N PRO A 3 0.23 -15.54 -20.75
CA PRO A 3 0.20 -16.60 -21.75
C PRO A 3 1.57 -16.79 -22.41
N PRO A 4 1.95 -18.04 -22.74
CA PRO A 4 3.20 -18.31 -23.45
C PRO A 4 3.35 -17.45 -24.71
N GLY A 5 4.53 -16.86 -24.91
CA GLY A 5 4.84 -16.04 -26.08
C GLY A 5 4.39 -14.57 -26.01
N VAL A 6 3.77 -14.14 -24.90
CA VAL A 6 3.35 -12.74 -24.71
C VAL A 6 4.23 -12.06 -23.67
N ASN A 7 4.93 -11.00 -24.08
CA ASN A 7 5.56 -10.07 -23.14
C ASN A 7 4.50 -9.06 -22.69
N ALA A 8 3.77 -9.42 -21.62
CA ALA A 8 2.81 -8.54 -20.98
C ALA A 8 3.29 -8.16 -19.57
N THR A 9 2.88 -7.00 -19.10
CA THR A 9 3.07 -6.64 -17.69
C THR A 9 1.84 -7.11 -16.92
N ILE A 10 2.07 -7.80 -15.80
CA ILE A 10 0.99 -8.18 -14.88
C ILE A 10 0.84 -7.07 -13.86
N HIS A 11 -0.36 -6.51 -13.77
CA HIS A 11 -0.73 -5.58 -12.70
C HIS A 11 -1.64 -6.30 -11.72
N GLN A 12 -1.21 -6.43 -10.47
CA GLN A 12 -1.98 -7.08 -9.41
C GLN A 12 -1.96 -6.27 -8.13
N HIS A 13 -3.09 -6.26 -7.43
CA HIS A 13 -3.27 -5.60 -6.14
C HIS A 13 -3.26 -6.64 -5.02
N ILE A 14 -2.07 -7.10 -4.67
CA ILE A 14 -1.81 -8.14 -3.67
C ILE A 14 -1.35 -7.54 -2.33
N GLY A 15 -1.27 -8.36 -1.29
CA GLY A 15 -0.91 -7.89 0.05
C GLY A 15 0.47 -7.23 0.10
N LEU A 16 0.69 -6.38 1.10
CA LEU A 16 2.00 -5.75 1.32
C LEU A 16 3.09 -6.82 1.45
N GLY A 17 4.16 -6.67 0.66
CA GLY A 17 5.29 -7.62 0.64
C GLY A 17 5.07 -8.88 -0.20
N GLU A 18 3.90 -9.10 -0.80
CA GLU A 18 3.68 -10.21 -1.75
C GLU A 18 4.13 -9.87 -3.18
N GLY A 19 4.43 -8.60 -3.45
CA GLY A 19 4.89 -8.10 -4.75
C GLY A 19 6.30 -7.51 -4.72
N GLU A 20 6.65 -6.78 -5.77
CA GLU A 20 8.01 -6.20 -5.95
C GLU A 20 8.17 -4.80 -5.35
N VAL A 21 7.11 -4.26 -4.72
CA VAL A 21 7.15 -2.92 -4.12
C VAL A 21 7.93 -2.99 -2.80
N ASP A 22 8.99 -2.19 -2.71
CA ASP A 22 9.70 -1.92 -1.46
C ASP A 22 8.87 -0.99 -0.56
N PHE A 23 8.02 -1.60 0.26
CA PHE A 23 7.14 -0.87 1.17
C PHE A 23 7.90 -0.23 2.33
N ASP A 24 9.05 -0.77 2.74
CA ASP A 24 9.83 -0.17 3.83
C ASP A 24 10.45 1.16 3.36
N ALA A 25 11.00 1.19 2.14
CA ALA A 25 11.46 2.44 1.53
C ALA A 25 10.30 3.44 1.29
N LEU A 26 9.12 2.96 0.86
CA LEU A 26 7.93 3.80 0.72
C LEU A 26 7.54 4.46 2.06
N PHE A 27 7.40 3.67 3.12
CA PHE A 27 7.01 4.20 4.43
C PHE A 27 8.09 5.10 5.02
N GLN A 28 9.37 4.80 4.81
CA GLN A 28 10.47 5.70 5.18
C GLN A 28 10.32 7.07 4.51
N ALA A 29 10.12 7.10 3.18
CA ALA A 29 9.93 8.36 2.45
C ALA A 29 8.69 9.13 2.95
N LEU A 30 7.59 8.45 3.23
CA LEU A 30 6.37 9.09 3.77
C LEU A 30 6.60 9.70 5.15
N ARG A 31 7.37 9.05 6.02
CA ARG A 31 7.78 9.63 7.32
C ARG A 31 8.70 10.83 7.15
N GLU A 32 9.71 10.73 6.28
CA GLU A 32 10.64 11.84 6.01
C GLU A 32 9.92 13.09 5.47
N MET A 33 8.84 12.89 4.72
CA MET A 33 7.99 13.96 4.21
C MET A 33 6.99 14.53 5.22
N ASP A 34 6.95 13.98 6.44
CA ASP A 34 5.91 14.23 7.45
C ASP A 34 4.50 14.10 6.88
N PHE A 35 4.30 13.09 6.01
CA PHE A 35 3.11 13.00 5.17
C PHE A 35 1.81 12.98 5.98
N ALA A 36 1.77 12.20 7.07
CA ALA A 36 0.57 12.01 7.88
C ALA A 36 0.08 13.29 8.58
N ASN A 37 0.99 14.23 8.88
CA ASN A 37 0.67 15.49 9.55
C ASN A 37 0.56 16.66 8.56
N ARG A 38 0.68 16.38 7.25
CA ARG A 38 0.72 17.41 6.22
C ARG A 38 -0.69 17.82 5.79
N THR A 39 -0.91 19.13 5.75
CA THR A 39 -2.10 19.75 5.16
C THR A 39 -1.74 20.47 3.87
N PHE A 40 -2.48 20.20 2.80
CA PHE A 40 -2.30 20.81 1.49
C PHE A 40 -3.26 21.98 1.28
N LYS A 41 -2.77 23.03 0.60
CA LYS A 41 -3.55 24.23 0.26
C LYS A 41 -4.86 23.90 -0.47
N VAL A 42 -4.85 22.82 -1.26
CA VAL A 42 -6.02 22.24 -1.92
C VAL A 42 -6.02 20.77 -1.57
N GLY A 43 -7.16 20.24 -1.09
CA GLY A 43 -7.30 18.82 -0.70
C GLY A 43 -7.26 18.54 0.80
N GLY A 44 -6.76 19.47 1.62
CA GLY A 44 -6.80 19.33 3.09
C GLY A 44 -5.76 18.34 3.61
N GLU A 45 -6.17 17.50 4.55
CA GLU A 45 -5.31 16.51 5.21
C GLU A 45 -4.89 15.39 4.24
N ALA A 46 -3.71 14.83 4.48
CA ALA A 46 -3.22 13.68 3.74
C ALA A 46 -4.07 12.42 4.02
N ILE A 47 -4.39 11.66 2.98
CA ILE A 47 -5.12 10.40 3.08
C ILE A 47 -4.29 9.29 2.43
N ILE A 48 -4.14 8.17 3.13
CA ILE A 48 -3.58 6.93 2.59
C ILE A 48 -4.67 5.86 2.56
N THR A 49 -4.79 5.16 1.43
CA THR A 49 -5.75 4.07 1.25
C THR A 49 -5.04 2.87 0.62
N THR A 50 -5.58 1.69 0.89
CA THR A 50 -5.16 0.45 0.23
C THR A 50 -6.36 -0.15 -0.51
N SER A 51 -6.10 -0.71 -1.68
CA SER A 51 -7.08 -1.45 -2.48
C SER A 51 -6.47 -2.80 -2.80
N LEU A 52 -6.92 -3.84 -2.09
CA LEU A 52 -6.48 -5.22 -2.28
C LEU A 52 -7.57 -5.98 -3.04
N PHE A 53 -7.21 -6.66 -4.12
CA PHE A 53 -8.17 -7.47 -4.90
C PHE A 53 -7.52 -8.65 -5.65
N GLY A 54 -6.25 -8.97 -5.38
CA GLY A 54 -5.58 -10.12 -5.98
C GLY A 54 -6.12 -11.46 -5.49
N TYR A 55 -6.52 -11.54 -4.21
CA TYR A 55 -6.97 -12.77 -3.55
C TYR A 55 -8.17 -12.50 -2.63
N PRO A 56 -9.42 -12.58 -3.12
CA PRO A 56 -10.62 -12.33 -2.31
C PRO A 56 -10.69 -13.19 -1.04
N GLU A 57 -10.18 -14.42 -1.09
CA GLU A 57 -10.14 -15.37 0.01
C GLU A 57 -9.25 -14.92 1.18
N LYS A 58 -8.27 -14.03 0.93
CA LYS A 58 -7.38 -13.49 1.98
C LYS A 58 -7.86 -12.18 2.58
N MET A 59 -8.96 -11.61 2.08
CA MET A 59 -9.32 -10.21 2.34
C MET A 59 -9.61 -9.92 3.81
N SER A 60 -10.23 -10.87 4.52
CA SER A 60 -10.53 -10.73 5.96
C SER A 60 -9.29 -10.59 6.84
N VAL A 61 -8.13 -11.03 6.35
CA VAL A 61 -6.85 -10.98 7.05
C VAL A 61 -6.00 -9.83 6.50
N GLN A 62 -5.72 -9.85 5.19
CA GLN A 62 -4.80 -8.90 4.57
C GLN A 62 -5.28 -7.43 4.64
N ALA A 63 -6.60 -7.18 4.60
CA ALA A 63 -7.10 -5.82 4.76
C ALA A 63 -6.83 -5.28 6.17
N VAL A 64 -6.94 -6.13 7.19
CA VAL A 64 -6.67 -5.77 8.59
C VAL A 64 -5.17 -5.55 8.79
N GLU A 65 -4.34 -6.50 8.36
CA GLU A 65 -2.87 -6.41 8.48
C GLU A 65 -2.32 -5.19 7.74
N THR A 66 -2.86 -4.87 6.57
CA THR A 66 -2.43 -3.69 5.80
C THR A 66 -2.80 -2.40 6.50
N ARG A 67 -4.02 -2.32 7.08
CA ARG A 67 -4.41 -1.17 7.90
C ARG A 67 -3.47 -1.01 9.09
N GLU A 68 -3.24 -2.08 9.85
CA GLU A 68 -2.38 -2.05 11.04
C GLU A 68 -0.93 -1.70 10.71
N ARG A 69 -0.42 -2.13 9.56
CA ARG A 69 0.90 -1.71 9.08
C ARG A 69 0.92 -0.19 8.82
N ILE A 70 -0.07 0.34 8.11
CA ILE A 70 -0.17 1.78 7.84
C ILE A 70 -0.27 2.59 9.13
N GLU A 71 -1.10 2.17 10.08
CA GLU A 71 -1.27 2.87 11.37
C GLU A 71 0.03 2.90 12.17
N ARG A 72 0.78 1.79 12.21
CA ARG A 72 2.07 1.72 12.88
C ARG A 72 3.12 2.62 12.24
N GLU A 73 3.19 2.63 10.91
CA GLU A 73 4.22 3.35 10.17
C GLU A 73 4.01 4.87 10.15
N LEU A 74 2.75 5.33 10.24
CA LEU A 74 2.39 6.74 10.02
C LEU A 74 1.67 7.40 11.20
N LEU A 75 1.01 6.64 12.08
CA LEU A 75 0.20 7.17 13.18
C LEU A 75 0.73 6.77 14.57
N GLY A 76 1.71 5.85 14.65
CA GLY A 76 2.34 5.43 15.89
C GLY A 76 1.41 4.67 16.86
N ARG A 77 0.37 4.01 16.34
CA ARG A 77 -0.62 3.25 17.11
C ARG A 77 -0.86 1.87 16.51
#